data_AF-A0A1A8EEC3-F1
#
_entry.id   AF-A0A1A8EEC3-F1
#
_cell.length_a   1.000
_cell.length_b   1.000
_cell.length_c   1.000
_cell.angle_alpha   90.00
_cell.angle_beta   90.00
_cell.angle_gamma   90.00
#
_symmetry.space_group_name_H-M   'P 1'
#
loop_
_entity.id
_entity.type
_entity.pdbx_description
1 polymer ?
#
loop_
_entity_poly.entity_id
_entity_poly.type
_entity_poly.pdbx_seq_one_letter_code
_entity_poly.pdbx_strand_id
1 'polypeptide(L)'
;VQHLPGVGKNLQDHLELYIQQQCTQPITLYKAQKPFHMVKIGLEWLTMFTGYGATAHLESGGFIRSRAKVTHPDIQFHFLPSQVIDHGRVASKLEAYQVHVGPMRSTSIGWMKLKSNNPLDHPILQPNYLSTDIDVWEFRQCVKLSREIFAQKAFDPFRGPEVLPGPQVQSDAEIDAFVRQKADSAYHP
;
A
#
# COMPACT_ATOMS: atom_id res chain seq x y z
N VAL A 1 13.30 10.56 37.78
CA VAL A 1 13.34 9.47 36.77
C VAL A 1 12.38 8.39 37.22
N GLN A 2 11.46 7.96 36.35
CA GLN A 2 10.57 6.83 36.62
C GLN A 2 10.97 5.65 35.73
N HIS A 3 11.16 4.47 36.30
CA HIS A 3 11.55 3.28 35.55
C HIS A 3 10.31 2.61 34.94
N LEU A 4 10.12 2.82 33.63
CA LEU A 4 9.00 2.27 32.86
C LEU A 4 9.53 1.47 31.66
N PRO A 5 9.79 0.16 31.81
CA PRO A 5 10.45 -0.65 30.77
C PRO A 5 9.62 -0.83 29.48
N GLY A 6 8.32 -0.52 29.52
CA GLY A 6 7.44 -0.53 28.35
C GLY A 6 7.60 0.67 27.41
N VAL A 7 8.27 1.76 27.84
CA VAL A 7 8.46 2.94 27.00
C VAL A 7 9.29 2.56 25.76
N GLY A 8 8.74 2.82 24.57
CA GLY A 8 9.36 2.48 23.29
C GLY A 8 9.27 1.00 22.91
N LYS A 9 8.49 0.18 23.63
CA LYS A 9 8.19 -1.21 23.26
C LYS A 9 6.81 -1.30 22.63
N ASN A 10 6.48 -2.49 22.11
CA ASN A 10 5.17 -2.79 21.54
C ASN A 10 4.79 -1.92 20.33
N LEU A 11 5.80 -1.49 19.55
CA LEU A 11 5.56 -0.77 18.30
C LEU A 11 4.89 -1.73 17.33
N GLN A 12 3.70 -1.37 16.86
CA GLN A 12 2.93 -2.11 15.88
C GLN A 12 2.58 -1.12 14.79
N ASP A 13 2.74 -1.53 13.54
CA ASP A 13 2.42 -0.66 12.41
C ASP A 13 1.77 -1.50 11.32
N HIS A 14 1.00 -0.84 10.48
CA HIS A 14 0.41 -1.46 9.31
C HIS A 14 1.43 -1.42 8.18
N LEU A 15 1.91 -2.60 7.81
CA LEU A 15 2.71 -2.76 6.61
C LEU A 15 1.75 -2.94 5.42
N GLU A 16 2.08 -2.33 4.28
CA GLU A 16 1.28 -2.39 3.06
C GLU A 16 2.15 -2.73 1.85
N LEU A 17 1.50 -3.23 0.81
CA LEU A 17 2.10 -3.62 -0.46
C LEU A 17 1.24 -3.10 -1.61
N TYR A 18 1.89 -2.71 -2.71
CA TYR A 18 1.18 -2.25 -3.90
C TYR A 18 1.10 -3.35 -4.95
N ILE A 19 -0.12 -3.76 -5.30
CA ILE A 19 -0.38 -4.64 -6.44
C ILE A 19 -0.93 -3.80 -7.57
N GLN A 20 -0.19 -3.76 -8.69
CA GLN A 20 -0.41 -2.81 -9.79
C GLN A 20 -0.79 -3.56 -11.07
N GLN A 21 -1.82 -3.07 -11.74
CA GLN A 21 -2.27 -3.55 -13.04
C GLN A 21 -2.22 -2.41 -14.06
N GLN A 22 -1.78 -2.71 -15.27
CA GLN A 22 -1.99 -1.78 -16.38
C GLN A 22 -3.49 -1.63 -16.66
N CYS A 23 -3.92 -0.41 -16.93
CA CYS A 23 -5.23 -0.11 -17.47
C CYS A 23 -5.13 0.02 -18.99
N THR A 24 -6.01 -0.65 -19.74
CA THR A 24 -6.07 -0.57 -21.21
C THR A 24 -6.76 0.69 -21.70
N GLN A 25 -7.48 1.39 -20.83
CA GLN A 25 -8.29 2.56 -21.17
C GLN A 25 -7.72 3.84 -20.53
N PRO A 26 -7.89 5.00 -21.20
CA PRO A 26 -7.34 6.28 -20.75
C PRO A 26 -8.23 6.96 -19.70
N ILE A 27 -8.57 6.25 -18.63
CA ILE A 27 -9.54 6.65 -17.60
C ILE A 27 -8.91 6.82 -16.21
N THR A 28 -7.59 6.61 -16.08
CA THR A 28 -6.89 6.72 -14.79
C THR A 28 -6.39 8.14 -14.57
N LEU A 29 -5.78 8.40 -13.40
CA LEU A 29 -5.16 9.69 -13.08
C LEU A 29 -3.86 9.96 -13.83
N TYR A 30 -3.41 9.07 -14.73
CA TYR A 30 -2.19 9.23 -15.51
C TYR A 30 -2.12 10.57 -16.27
N LYS A 31 -3.22 10.97 -16.93
CA LYS A 31 -3.28 12.27 -17.64
C LYS A 31 -3.27 13.46 -16.68
N ALA A 32 -3.86 13.32 -15.50
CA ALA A 32 -3.91 14.37 -14.49
C ALA A 32 -2.51 14.76 -13.99
N GLN A 33 -1.55 13.83 -14.03
CA GLN A 33 -0.14 14.06 -13.66
C GLN A 33 0.65 14.86 -14.72
N LYS A 34 0.07 15.21 -15.87
CA LYS A 34 0.78 16.00 -16.89
C LYS A 34 0.72 17.49 -16.53
N PRO A 35 1.81 18.27 -16.70
CA PRO A 35 1.88 19.66 -16.21
C PRO A 35 0.71 20.55 -16.61
N PHE A 36 0.26 20.46 -17.87
CA PHE A 36 -0.89 21.21 -18.36
C PHE A 36 -2.18 20.89 -17.58
N HIS A 37 -2.44 19.61 -17.30
CA HIS A 37 -3.61 19.19 -16.54
C HIS A 37 -3.48 19.56 -15.07
N MET A 38 -2.28 19.46 -14.47
CA MET A 38 -2.03 19.90 -13.10
C MET A 38 -2.35 21.38 -12.89
N VAL A 39 -1.96 22.26 -13.84
CA VAL A 39 -2.31 23.70 -13.79
C VAL A 39 -3.82 23.88 -13.84
N LYS A 40 -4.51 23.19 -14.76
CA LYS A 40 -5.98 23.26 -14.87
C LYS A 40 -6.67 22.80 -13.57
N ILE A 41 -6.22 21.68 -13.00
CA ILE A 41 -6.73 21.13 -11.74
C ILE A 41 -6.51 22.11 -10.59
N GLY A 42 -5.32 22.71 -10.49
CA GLY A 42 -5.02 23.71 -9.47
C GLY A 42 -5.91 24.94 -9.58
N LEU A 43 -6.13 25.46 -10.79
CA LEU A 43 -7.02 26.60 -11.02
C LEU A 43 -8.47 26.29 -10.67
N GLU A 44 -9.00 25.13 -11.07
CA GLU A 44 -10.35 24.70 -10.74
C GLU A 44 -10.54 24.58 -9.23
N TRP A 45 -9.57 23.97 -8.53
CA TRP A 45 -9.62 23.80 -7.09
C TRP A 45 -9.55 25.14 -6.35
N LEU A 46 -8.63 26.04 -6.74
CA LEU A 46 -8.47 27.36 -6.08
C LEU A 46 -9.65 28.30 -6.30
N THR A 47 -10.41 28.14 -7.39
CA THR A 47 -11.52 29.05 -7.73
C THR A 47 -12.89 28.49 -7.35
N MET A 48 -13.09 27.18 -7.50
CA MET A 48 -14.38 26.53 -7.35
C MET A 48 -14.42 25.52 -6.20
N PHE A 49 -13.27 25.12 -5.64
CA PHE A 49 -13.15 24.03 -4.66
C PHE A 49 -13.77 22.70 -5.14
N THR A 50 -13.65 22.44 -6.45
CA THR A 50 -14.16 21.21 -7.10
C THR A 50 -13.06 20.53 -7.92
N GLY A 51 -13.40 19.39 -8.55
CA GLY A 51 -12.52 18.66 -9.45
C GLY A 51 -11.50 17.77 -8.73
N TYR A 52 -10.50 17.30 -9.48
CA TYR A 52 -9.50 16.35 -8.97
C TYR A 52 -8.67 16.87 -7.80
N GLY A 53 -8.49 18.19 -7.66
CA GLY A 53 -7.79 18.77 -6.50
C GLY A 53 -8.57 18.68 -5.18
N ALA A 54 -9.86 18.35 -5.23
CA ALA A 54 -10.74 18.29 -4.07
C ALA A 54 -10.94 16.86 -3.49
N THR A 55 -10.28 15.84 -4.03
CA THR A 55 -10.42 14.43 -3.59
C THR A 55 -9.08 13.82 -3.20
N ALA A 56 -9.11 12.85 -2.27
CA ALA A 56 -7.96 12.04 -1.90
C ALA A 56 -7.64 10.93 -2.92
N HIS A 57 -8.54 10.69 -3.87
CA HIS A 57 -8.46 9.66 -4.93
C HIS A 57 -8.49 8.19 -4.49
N LEU A 58 -8.40 7.91 -3.18
CA LEU A 58 -8.64 6.59 -2.58
C LEU A 58 -10.14 6.39 -2.29
N GLU A 59 -10.94 6.31 -3.35
CA GLU A 59 -12.40 6.43 -3.26
C GLU A 59 -13.13 5.08 -3.08
N SER A 60 -12.42 3.97 -3.22
CA SER A 60 -12.96 2.63 -2.96
C SER A 60 -11.93 1.74 -2.28
N GLY A 61 -12.43 0.72 -1.59
CA GLY A 61 -11.62 -0.20 -0.83
C GLY A 61 -12.45 -1.37 -0.35
N GLY A 62 -11.87 -2.18 0.52
CA GLY A 62 -12.57 -3.33 1.07
C GLY A 62 -11.80 -3.99 2.19
N PHE A 63 -12.52 -4.78 2.98
CA PHE A 63 -11.93 -5.64 3.99
C PHE A 63 -12.38 -7.07 3.74
N ILE A 64 -11.44 -7.99 3.65
CA ILE A 64 -11.74 -9.42 3.46
C ILE A 64 -11.03 -10.25 4.53
N ARG A 65 -11.44 -11.52 4.62
CA ARG A 65 -10.78 -12.53 5.45
C ARG A 65 -9.72 -13.24 4.61
N SER A 66 -8.51 -13.39 5.13
CA SER A 66 -7.42 -14.15 4.53
C SER A 66 -7.74 -15.65 4.41
N ARG A 67 -8.61 -16.18 5.28
CA ARG A 67 -9.10 -17.57 5.27
C ARG A 67 -10.43 -17.73 6.01
N ALA A 68 -11.15 -18.82 5.73
CA ALA A 68 -12.51 -19.09 6.24
C ALA A 68 -12.66 -19.05 7.78
N LYS A 69 -11.60 -19.37 8.54
CA LYS A 69 -11.63 -19.46 10.02
C LYS A 69 -11.29 -18.16 10.74
N VAL A 70 -10.96 -17.08 10.03
CA VAL A 70 -10.75 -15.77 10.68
C VAL A 70 -12.13 -15.18 11.01
N THR A 71 -12.32 -14.77 12.26
CA THR A 71 -13.64 -14.32 12.74
C THR A 71 -14.03 -12.94 12.19
N HIS A 72 -13.05 -12.13 11.79
CA HIS A 72 -13.23 -10.77 11.26
C HIS A 72 -12.33 -10.57 10.04
N PRO A 73 -12.65 -9.64 9.13
CA PRO A 73 -11.70 -9.24 8.10
C PRO A 73 -10.36 -8.83 8.73
N ASP A 74 -9.29 -9.30 8.11
CA ASP A 74 -7.89 -9.12 8.53
C ASP A 74 -7.01 -8.57 7.42
N ILE A 75 -7.51 -8.47 6.18
CA ILE A 75 -6.84 -7.80 5.06
C ILE A 75 -7.64 -6.56 4.66
N GLN A 76 -6.94 -5.44 4.49
CA GLN A 76 -7.49 -4.17 3.99
C GLN A 76 -7.01 -3.91 2.56
N PHE A 77 -7.89 -3.33 1.74
CA PHE A 77 -7.58 -2.82 0.40
C PHE A 77 -7.97 -1.35 0.30
N HIS A 78 -7.08 -0.55 -0.27
CA HIS A 78 -7.37 0.78 -0.77
C HIS A 78 -7.12 0.82 -2.27
N PHE A 79 -8.16 1.03 -3.07
CA PHE A 79 -8.04 1.11 -4.51
C PHE A 79 -7.68 2.52 -4.95
N LEU A 80 -6.75 2.62 -5.89
CA LEU A 80 -6.35 3.87 -6.52
C LEU A 80 -6.35 3.69 -8.04
N PRO A 81 -7.07 4.55 -8.81
CA PRO A 81 -6.99 4.57 -10.26
C PRO A 81 -5.74 5.34 -10.71
N SER A 82 -4.57 4.95 -10.21
CA SER A 82 -3.26 5.51 -10.55
C SER A 82 -2.15 4.51 -10.19
N GLN A 83 -0.96 4.73 -10.76
CA GLN A 83 0.26 4.05 -10.35
C GLN A 83 1.00 4.90 -9.31
N VAL A 84 1.33 4.34 -8.15
CA VAL A 84 2.22 4.97 -7.18
C VAL A 84 3.59 4.30 -7.24
N ILE A 85 4.62 5.11 -7.47
CA ILE A 85 6.01 4.66 -7.51
C ILE A 85 6.80 5.55 -6.55
N ASP A 86 7.56 4.94 -5.63
CA ASP A 86 8.35 5.64 -4.60
C ASP A 86 7.52 6.72 -3.89
N HIS A 87 6.42 6.31 -3.25
CA HIS A 87 5.50 7.22 -2.53
C HIS A 87 5.00 8.41 -3.36
N GLY A 88 4.91 8.24 -4.69
CA GLY A 88 4.45 9.27 -5.61
C GLY A 88 5.53 10.25 -6.06
N ARG A 89 6.80 10.05 -5.67
CA ARG A 89 7.94 10.87 -6.11
C ARG A 89 8.29 10.63 -7.57
N VAL A 90 7.95 9.45 -8.10
CA VAL A 90 8.17 9.10 -9.50
C VAL A 90 6.83 9.10 -10.23
N ALA A 91 6.74 9.91 -11.29
CA ALA A 91 5.56 9.99 -12.12
C ALA A 91 5.26 8.66 -12.83
N SER A 92 3.98 8.33 -12.94
CA SER A 92 3.55 7.17 -13.73
C SER A 92 3.95 7.34 -15.20
N LYS A 93 4.15 6.22 -15.89
CA LYS A 93 4.47 6.16 -17.32
C LYS A 93 3.34 5.57 -18.17
N LEU A 94 2.30 5.03 -17.54
CA LEU A 94 1.20 4.34 -18.21
C LEU A 94 -0.12 4.54 -17.45
N GLU A 95 -1.23 4.27 -18.14
CA GLU A 95 -2.55 4.14 -17.51
C GLU A 95 -2.52 2.89 -16.63
N ALA A 96 -2.71 3.04 -15.33
CA ALA A 96 -2.63 1.94 -14.38
C ALA A 96 -3.50 2.21 -13.15
N TYR A 97 -3.89 1.12 -12.51
CA TYR A 97 -4.57 1.14 -11.21
C TYR A 97 -3.90 0.15 -10.27
N GLN A 98 -4.19 0.29 -9.00
CA GLN A 98 -3.58 -0.55 -7.98
C GLN A 98 -4.48 -0.68 -6.76
N VAL A 99 -4.15 -1.66 -5.93
CA VAL A 99 -4.57 -1.70 -4.54
C VAL A 99 -3.36 -1.55 -3.64
N HIS A 100 -3.49 -0.73 -2.61
CA HIS A 100 -2.67 -0.81 -1.41
C HIS A 100 -3.30 -1.88 -0.53
N VAL A 101 -2.55 -2.92 -0.22
CA VAL A 101 -3.06 -4.09 0.48
C VAL A 101 -2.13 -4.50 1.60
N GLY A 102 -2.70 -4.80 2.77
CA GLY A 102 -1.95 -5.21 3.94
C GLY A 102 -2.81 -5.92 4.99
N PRO A 103 -2.21 -6.79 5.83
CA PRO A 103 -2.88 -7.31 7.02
C PRO A 103 -3.04 -6.21 8.07
N MET A 104 -4.22 -6.12 8.69
CA MET A 104 -4.52 -5.12 9.72
C MET A 104 -4.06 -5.52 11.13
N ARG A 105 -3.62 -6.77 11.32
CA ARG A 105 -3.28 -7.32 12.63
C ARG A 105 -2.00 -8.15 12.57
N SER A 106 -0.99 -7.58 11.91
CA SER A 106 0.35 -8.17 11.87
C SER A 106 0.84 -8.45 13.30
N THR A 107 1.45 -9.60 13.49
CA THR A 107 1.93 -10.09 14.79
C THR A 107 3.37 -9.71 15.09
N SER A 108 4.10 -9.21 14.08
CA SER A 108 5.40 -8.59 14.26
C SER A 108 5.32 -7.40 15.21
N ILE A 109 6.20 -7.39 16.22
CA ILE A 109 6.28 -6.31 17.21
C ILE A 109 7.68 -5.72 17.19
N GLY A 110 7.73 -4.40 17.04
CA GLY A 110 8.93 -3.61 17.02
C GLY A 110 9.24 -2.91 18.34
N TRP A 111 10.20 -1.99 18.25
CA TRP A 111 10.54 -1.06 19.30
C TRP A 111 11.13 0.24 18.73
N MET A 112 11.09 1.29 19.54
CA MET A 112 11.78 2.55 19.34
C MET A 112 12.65 2.86 20.56
N LYS A 113 13.86 3.38 20.35
CA LYS A 113 14.74 3.84 21.43
C LYS A 113 15.35 5.19 21.09
N LEU A 114 15.62 5.97 22.13
CA LEU A 114 16.50 7.13 22.00
C LEU A 114 17.90 6.65 21.59
N LYS A 115 18.46 7.32 20.59
CA LYS A 115 19.84 7.08 20.16
C LYS A 115 20.84 7.72 21.12
N SER A 116 20.49 8.89 21.66
CA SER A 116 21.30 9.67 22.59
C SER A 116 20.40 10.49 23.52
N ASN A 117 21.00 11.36 24.35
CA ASN A 117 20.29 12.35 25.15
C ASN A 117 20.05 13.68 24.42
N ASN A 118 20.50 13.83 23.18
CA ASN A 118 20.23 15.01 22.36
C ASN A 118 18.83 14.89 21.72
N PRO A 119 17.90 15.81 22.01
CA PRO A 119 16.54 15.75 21.44
C PRO A 119 16.50 16.00 19.92
N LEU A 120 17.60 16.48 19.31
CA LEU A 120 17.71 16.66 17.86
C LEU A 120 18.17 15.39 17.13
N ASP A 121 18.64 14.37 17.85
CA ASP A 121 19.04 13.11 17.23
C ASP A 121 17.81 12.26 16.92
N HIS A 122 17.74 11.73 15.69
CA HIS A 122 16.68 10.79 15.32
C HIS A 122 16.70 9.54 16.21
N PRO A 123 15.52 9.04 16.65
CA PRO A 123 15.45 7.79 17.39
C PRO A 123 15.83 6.61 16.50
N ILE A 124 16.15 5.49 17.13
CA ILE A 124 16.28 4.21 16.45
C ILE A 124 14.90 3.58 16.38
N LEU A 125 14.40 3.35 15.17
CA LEU A 125 13.16 2.63 14.90
C LEU A 125 13.48 1.24 14.38
N GLN A 126 12.89 0.23 15.00
CA GLN A 126 13.03 -1.16 14.58
C GLN A 126 11.65 -1.84 14.63
N PRO A 127 10.87 -1.77 13.54
CA PRO A 127 9.51 -2.32 13.49
C PRO A 127 9.45 -3.85 13.49
N ASN A 128 10.53 -4.52 13.09
CA ASN A 128 10.60 -5.98 12.91
C ASN A 128 9.52 -6.54 11.96
N TYR A 129 9.16 -5.80 10.92
CA TYR A 129 8.20 -6.27 9.91
C TYR A 129 8.55 -7.67 9.38
N LEU A 130 7.52 -8.50 9.19
CA LEU A 130 7.65 -9.85 8.64
C LEU A 130 8.55 -10.78 9.48
N SER A 131 8.64 -10.53 10.79
CA SER A 131 9.46 -11.36 11.70
C SER A 131 8.78 -12.66 12.14
N THR A 132 7.50 -12.84 11.82
CA THR A 132 6.72 -14.04 12.12
C THR A 132 6.26 -14.74 10.85
N ASP A 133 6.14 -16.07 10.90
CA ASP A 133 5.70 -16.88 9.76
C ASP A 133 4.26 -16.56 9.33
N ILE A 134 3.41 -16.18 10.30
CA ILE A 134 2.02 -15.81 10.01
C ILE A 134 1.95 -14.52 9.20
N ASP A 135 2.74 -13.50 9.52
CA ASP A 135 2.75 -12.24 8.77
C ASP A 135 3.21 -12.48 7.33
N VAL A 136 4.27 -13.28 7.14
CA VAL A 136 4.75 -13.67 5.81
C VAL A 136 3.65 -14.40 5.03
N TRP A 137 2.95 -15.34 5.66
CA TRP A 137 1.85 -16.07 5.04
C TRP A 137 0.66 -15.17 4.68
N GLU A 138 0.29 -14.22 5.55
CA GLU A 138 -0.82 -13.29 5.31
C GLU A 138 -0.52 -12.35 4.14
N PHE A 139 0.69 -11.81 4.05
CA PHE A 139 1.11 -11.01 2.90
C PHE A 139 1.08 -11.78 1.59
N ARG A 140 1.40 -13.08 1.62
CA ARG A 140 1.24 -13.95 0.46
C ARG A 140 -0.23 -14.06 0.04
N GLN A 141 -1.16 -14.12 1.00
CA GLN A 141 -2.60 -14.07 0.69
C GLN A 141 -3.01 -12.72 0.11
N CYS A 142 -2.47 -11.61 0.61
CA CYS A 142 -2.72 -10.28 0.05
C CYS A 142 -2.43 -10.25 -1.46
N VAL A 143 -1.28 -10.79 -1.91
CA VAL A 143 -0.93 -10.87 -3.34
C VAL A 143 -1.92 -11.75 -4.12
N LYS A 144 -2.18 -12.96 -3.63
CA LYS A 144 -3.05 -13.95 -4.31
C LYS A 144 -4.49 -13.45 -4.44
N LEU A 145 -5.04 -12.88 -3.38
CA LEU A 145 -6.41 -12.35 -3.34
C LEU A 145 -6.54 -11.07 -4.19
N SER A 146 -5.52 -10.20 -4.20
CA SER A 146 -5.50 -9.04 -5.11
C SER A 146 -5.57 -9.48 -6.58
N ARG A 147 -4.78 -10.50 -6.95
CA ARG A 147 -4.80 -11.08 -8.29
C ARG A 147 -6.16 -11.69 -8.63
N GLU A 148 -6.77 -12.41 -7.69
CA GLU A 148 -8.11 -12.98 -7.86
C GLU A 148 -9.17 -11.89 -8.10
N ILE A 149 -9.10 -10.77 -7.35
CA ILE A 149 -10.00 -9.62 -7.51
C ILE A 149 -9.81 -8.98 -8.90
N PHE A 150 -8.57 -8.71 -9.30
CA PHE A 150 -8.30 -8.10 -10.62
C PHE A 150 -8.57 -9.07 -11.79
N ALA A 151 -8.59 -10.38 -11.56
CA ALA A 151 -9.00 -11.38 -12.55
C ALA A 151 -10.52 -11.53 -12.70
N GLN A 152 -11.35 -10.85 -11.90
CA GLN A 152 -12.80 -10.90 -12.04
C GLN A 152 -13.29 -10.27 -13.34
N LYS A 153 -14.42 -10.78 -13.87
CA LYS A 153 -15.00 -10.34 -15.15
C LYS A 153 -15.25 -8.82 -15.25
N ALA A 154 -15.54 -8.17 -14.13
CA ALA A 154 -15.75 -6.72 -14.07
C ALA A 154 -14.52 -5.92 -14.51
N PHE A 155 -13.32 -6.49 -14.39
CA PHE A 155 -12.07 -5.87 -14.84
C PHE A 155 -11.70 -6.22 -16.29
N ASP A 156 -12.39 -7.15 -16.97
CA ASP A 156 -12.07 -7.56 -18.35
C ASP A 156 -11.90 -6.38 -19.33
N PRO A 157 -12.76 -5.33 -19.29
CA PRO A 157 -12.60 -4.19 -20.22
C PRO A 157 -11.40 -3.30 -19.93
N PHE A 158 -10.81 -3.40 -18.72
CA PHE A 158 -9.82 -2.46 -18.21
C PHE A 158 -8.45 -3.10 -17.95
N ARG A 159 -8.38 -4.39 -17.59
CA ARG A 159 -7.13 -5.01 -17.17
C ARG A 159 -6.21 -5.29 -18.37
N GLY A 160 -5.04 -4.66 -18.34
CA GLY A 160 -3.89 -5.03 -19.15
C GLY A 160 -3.05 -6.08 -18.41
N PRO A 161 -1.75 -6.21 -18.73
CA PRO A 161 -0.79 -7.01 -17.96
C PRO A 161 -0.61 -6.55 -16.50
N GLU A 162 -0.22 -7.48 -15.62
CA GLU A 162 0.22 -7.15 -14.26
C GLU A 162 1.55 -6.40 -14.32
N VAL A 163 1.62 -5.25 -13.64
CA VAL A 163 2.82 -4.40 -13.61
C VAL A 163 3.69 -4.75 -12.41
N LEU A 164 3.06 -4.94 -11.24
CA LEU A 164 3.76 -5.28 -10.00
C LEU A 164 2.88 -6.22 -9.18
N PRO A 165 3.37 -7.38 -8.71
CA PRO A 165 4.74 -7.93 -8.83
C PRO A 165 5.18 -8.35 -10.24
N GLY A 166 4.22 -8.58 -11.15
CA GLY A 166 4.47 -9.04 -12.51
C GLY A 166 4.26 -10.54 -12.67
N PRO A 167 3.95 -11.00 -13.89
CA PRO A 167 3.47 -12.35 -14.17
C PRO A 167 4.48 -13.46 -13.90
N GLN A 168 5.76 -13.14 -13.75
CA GLN A 168 6.82 -14.09 -13.41
C GLN A 168 6.84 -14.49 -11.93
N VAL A 169 6.27 -13.68 -11.04
CA VAL A 169 6.26 -13.95 -9.59
C VAL A 169 5.08 -14.86 -9.28
N GLN A 170 5.29 -16.17 -9.17
CA GLN A 170 4.19 -17.14 -9.05
C GLN A 170 4.29 -18.01 -7.80
N SER A 171 5.49 -18.52 -7.54
CA SER A 171 5.73 -19.36 -6.37
C SER A 171 5.66 -18.55 -5.08
N ASP A 172 5.36 -19.28 -4.00
CA ASP A 172 5.34 -18.72 -2.65
C ASP A 172 6.66 -18.03 -2.29
N ALA A 173 7.80 -18.61 -2.67
CA ALA A 173 9.12 -18.03 -2.43
C ALA A 173 9.36 -16.73 -3.22
N GLU A 174 8.91 -16.66 -4.46
CA GLU A 174 9.02 -15.43 -5.28
C GLU A 174 8.13 -14.32 -4.71
N ILE A 175 6.92 -14.67 -4.27
CA ILE A 175 6.01 -13.71 -3.62
C ILE A 175 6.64 -13.19 -2.33
N ASP A 176 7.16 -14.07 -1.47
CA ASP A 176 7.80 -13.64 -0.22
C ASP A 176 9.02 -12.74 -0.47
N ALA A 177 9.81 -13.01 -1.51
CA ALA A 177 10.94 -12.16 -1.91
C ALA A 177 10.47 -10.78 -2.40
N PHE A 178 9.40 -10.75 -3.20
CA PHE A 178 8.77 -9.51 -3.65
C PHE A 178 8.25 -8.67 -2.47
N VAL A 179 7.51 -9.29 -1.54
CA VAL A 179 6.98 -8.62 -0.34
C VAL A 179 8.12 -7.99 0.46
N ARG A 180 9.19 -8.74 0.74
CA ARG A 180 10.35 -8.22 1.48
C ARG A 180 11.05 -7.04 0.78
N GLN A 181 11.01 -7.01 -0.55
CA GLN A 181 11.63 -5.93 -1.32
C GLN A 181 10.75 -4.67 -1.41
N LYS A 182 9.42 -4.82 -1.35
CA LYS A 182 8.48 -3.77 -1.78
C LYS A 182 7.48 -3.32 -0.72
N ALA A 183 7.29 -4.08 0.35
CA ALA A 183 6.39 -3.69 1.42
C ALA A 183 6.95 -2.46 2.15
N ASP A 184 6.06 -1.56 2.55
CA ASP A 184 6.41 -0.32 3.25
C ASP A 184 5.36 0.03 4.30
N SER A 185 5.70 0.92 5.23
CA SER A 185 4.79 1.41 6.26
C SER A 185 3.63 2.16 5.63
N ALA A 186 2.41 1.88 6.11
CA ALA A 186 1.22 2.67 5.85
C ALA A 186 1.12 3.92 6.75
N TYR A 187 2.15 4.17 7.57
CA TYR A 187 2.22 5.26 8.53
C TYR A 187 1.18 5.17 9.66
N HIS A 188 0.94 3.96 10.19
CA HIS A 188 0.04 3.70 11.33
C HIS A 188 0.76 3.05 12.55
N PRO A 189 1.85 3.65 13.08
CA PRO A 189 2.63 3.11 14.21
C PRO A 189 1.94 3.21 15.58
#